data_AF-A0AAV2A1G1-F1
#
_entry.id   AF-A0AAV2A1G1-F1
#
_cell.length_a   1.000
_cell.length_b   1.000
_cell.length_c   1.000
_cell.angle_alpha   90.00
_cell.angle_beta   90.00
_cell.angle_gamma   90.00
#
_symmetry.space_group_name_H-M   'P 1'
#
loop_
_entity.id
_entity.type
_entity.pdbx_description
1 polymer ?
#
loop_
_entity_poly.entity_id
_entity_poly.type
_entity_poly.pdbx_seq_one_letter_code
_entity_poly.pdbx_strand_id
1 'polypeptide(L)'
;MKKGYLELRLLLLFIYVSLRLQFTMAKHPHHHHAQNRDCYKCPPGFGVERPCSHFHDTECGACAPDHYSSHKSSWRPCYPCSRCGAGLYVAHRCTAKRDTVCDSCHTYRGPHNEDFYERCVRPLLDGATNATRNVHSHSSQAKGR
;
A
#
# COMPACT_ATOMS: atom_id res chain seq x y z
N MET A 1 -29.02 -18.78 63.09
CA MET A 1 -28.15 -19.42 62.08
C MET A 1 -28.24 -18.83 60.66
N LYS A 2 -29.23 -17.99 60.32
CA LYS A 2 -29.41 -17.44 58.95
C LYS A 2 -28.70 -16.10 58.67
N LYS A 3 -28.35 -15.32 59.72
CA LYS A 3 -27.61 -14.05 59.60
C LYS A 3 -26.18 -14.23 59.08
N GLY A 4 -25.45 -15.22 59.62
CA GLY A 4 -24.08 -15.51 59.17
C GLY A 4 -23.99 -16.04 57.73
N TYR A 5 -25.05 -16.69 57.24
CA TYR A 5 -25.11 -17.20 55.86
C TYR A 5 -25.34 -16.09 54.83
N LEU A 6 -26.07 -15.03 55.21
CA LEU A 6 -26.27 -13.86 54.35
C LEU A 6 -24.99 -13.04 54.21
N GLU A 7 -24.28 -12.82 55.32
CA GLU A 7 -22.95 -12.18 55.32
C GLU A 7 -21.93 -12.97 54.50
N LEU A 8 -21.89 -14.30 54.67
CA LEU A 8 -20.99 -15.16 53.90
C LEU A 8 -21.32 -15.15 52.39
N ARG A 9 -22.61 -15.11 52.01
CA ARG A 9 -23.03 -14.97 50.62
C ARG A 9 -22.67 -13.61 50.03
N LEU A 10 -22.82 -12.54 50.80
CA LEU A 10 -22.44 -11.19 50.39
C LEU A 10 -20.92 -11.11 50.15
N LEU A 11 -20.11 -11.71 51.01
CA LEU A 11 -18.66 -11.77 50.84
C LEU A 11 -18.25 -12.57 49.59
N LEU A 12 -18.87 -13.73 49.34
CA LEU A 12 -18.58 -14.53 48.15
C LEU A 12 -18.98 -13.83 46.85
N LEU A 13 -20.10 -13.10 46.84
CA LEU A 13 -20.50 -12.27 45.69
C LEU A 13 -19.54 -11.11 45.47
N PHE A 14 -19.08 -10.43 46.53
CA PHE A 14 -18.08 -9.37 46.42
C PHE A 14 -16.74 -9.88 45.87
N ILE A 15 -16.27 -11.06 46.33
CA ILE A 15 -15.05 -11.70 45.82
C ILE A 15 -15.23 -12.08 44.35
N TYR A 16 -16.38 -12.65 43.96
CA TYR A 16 -16.70 -12.98 42.58
C TYR A 16 -16.73 -11.74 41.67
N VAL A 17 -17.40 -10.66 42.10
CA VAL A 17 -17.46 -9.39 41.36
C VAL A 17 -16.08 -8.75 41.24
N SER A 18 -15.28 -8.76 42.31
CA SER A 18 -13.91 -8.25 42.32
C SER A 18 -12.98 -9.06 41.42
N LEU A 19 -13.10 -10.39 41.44
CA LEU A 19 -12.37 -11.29 40.55
C LEU A 19 -12.78 -11.08 39.08
N ARG A 20 -14.05 -10.79 38.81
CA ARG A 20 -14.54 -10.42 37.47
C ARG A 20 -14.06 -9.04 37.02
N LEU A 21 -13.94 -8.07 37.93
CA LEU A 21 -13.45 -6.72 37.62
C LEU A 21 -11.96 -6.70 37.23
N GLN A 22 -11.19 -7.72 37.64
CA GLN A 22 -9.81 -7.93 37.18
C GLN A 22 -9.73 -8.58 35.78
N PHE A 23 -10.83 -9.14 35.26
CA PHE A 23 -10.87 -9.89 34.00
C PHE A 23 -11.37 -9.08 32.77
N THR A 24 -11.87 -7.85 32.94
CA THR A 24 -12.19 -6.93 31.83
C THR A 24 -11.02 -6.03 31.43
N MET A 25 -9.86 -6.21 32.04
CA MET A 25 -8.58 -5.75 31.50
C MET A 25 -7.73 -6.97 31.20
N ALA A 26 -8.16 -7.74 30.20
CA ALA A 26 -7.23 -8.53 29.42
C ALA A 26 -6.13 -7.56 28.98
N LYS A 27 -5.00 -7.67 29.67
CA LYS A 27 -3.72 -7.05 29.39
C LYS A 27 -3.49 -7.03 27.88
N HIS A 28 -3.83 -5.92 27.24
CA HIS A 28 -2.96 -5.47 26.17
C HIS A 28 -1.61 -5.26 26.85
N PRO A 29 -0.50 -5.80 26.31
CA PRO A 29 0.80 -5.53 26.86
C PRO A 29 1.03 -4.02 26.76
N HIS A 30 0.80 -3.30 27.86
CA HIS A 30 1.34 -1.96 28.03
C HIS A 30 2.85 -2.15 28.07
N HIS A 31 3.47 -1.91 26.90
CA HIS A 31 4.91 -1.88 26.73
C HIS A 31 5.50 -0.87 27.71
N HIS A 32 5.90 -1.36 28.88
CA HIS A 32 6.79 -0.64 29.79
C HIS A 32 8.20 -0.69 29.19
N HIS A 33 8.48 0.19 28.21
CA HIS A 33 9.85 0.45 27.80
C HIS A 33 10.41 1.60 28.63
N ALA A 34 11.16 1.21 29.65
CA ALA A 34 12.11 2.05 30.36
C ALA A 34 13.07 2.72 29.36
N GLN A 35 13.14 4.05 29.42
CA GLN A 35 14.27 4.93 29.06
C GLN A 35 15.11 4.61 27.80
N ASN A 36 14.51 4.02 26.76
CA ASN A 36 14.97 4.10 25.37
C ASN A 36 13.74 3.88 24.47
N ARG A 37 12.90 4.92 24.32
CA ARG A 37 11.68 4.82 23.51
C ARG A 37 12.07 4.90 22.03
N ASP A 38 12.41 3.75 21.45
CA ASP A 38 12.43 3.61 20.00
C ASP A 38 11.04 3.97 19.46
N CYS A 39 10.99 4.92 18.53
CA CYS A 39 9.74 5.35 17.92
C CYS A 39 9.08 4.20 17.15
N TYR A 40 7.77 4.09 17.26
CA TYR A 40 6.95 3.17 16.47
C TYR A 40 7.22 3.37 14.97
N LYS A 41 7.38 2.27 14.26
CA LYS A 41 7.68 2.26 12.82
C LYS A 41 6.43 1.88 12.06
N CYS A 42 5.93 2.79 11.21
CA CYS A 42 4.81 2.55 10.32
C CYS A 42 5.09 1.34 9.42
N PRO A 43 4.15 0.39 9.30
CA PRO A 43 4.33 -0.79 8.45
C PRO A 43 4.19 -0.44 6.95
N PRO A 44 4.62 -1.32 6.03
CA PRO A 44 4.39 -1.14 4.60
C PRO A 44 2.90 -0.96 4.29
N GLY A 45 2.57 0.01 3.44
CA GLY A 45 1.19 0.47 3.23
C GLY A 45 0.81 1.70 4.04
N PHE A 46 1.64 2.08 5.01
CA PHE A 46 1.42 3.21 5.90
C PHE A 46 2.65 4.12 5.92
N GLY A 47 2.41 5.42 6.01
CA GLY A 47 3.43 6.46 6.13
C GLY A 47 3.24 7.27 7.41
N VAL A 48 4.29 7.97 7.83
CA VAL A 48 4.23 8.85 8.99
C VAL A 48 3.38 10.08 8.68
N GLU A 49 2.34 10.28 9.48
CA GLU A 49 1.53 11.52 9.49
C GLU A 49 2.03 12.47 10.57
N ARG A 50 2.34 11.94 11.76
CA ARG A 50 2.97 12.71 12.84
C ARG A 50 4.22 11.98 13.34
N PRO A 51 5.40 12.62 13.30
CA PRO A 51 6.61 12.00 13.83
C PRO A 51 6.50 11.84 15.35
N CYS A 52 7.25 10.89 15.90
CA CYS A 52 7.38 10.76 17.35
C CYS A 52 8.01 12.01 17.99
N SER A 53 7.72 12.20 19.26
CA SER A 53 8.36 13.20 20.12
C SER A 53 8.65 12.62 21.50
N HIS A 54 9.18 13.44 22.41
CA HIS A 54 9.34 13.03 23.81
C HIS A 54 8.03 12.67 24.52
N PHE A 55 6.89 13.18 24.01
CA PHE A 55 5.58 13.08 24.66
C PHE A 55 4.61 12.13 23.98
N HIS A 56 4.83 11.77 22.72
CA HIS A 56 3.96 10.88 21.95
C HIS A 56 4.75 10.04 20.95
N ASP A 57 4.19 8.89 20.60
CA ASP A 57 4.77 8.01 19.60
C ASP A 57 4.37 8.44 18.17
N THR A 58 4.99 7.81 17.16
CA THR A 58 4.72 8.05 15.74
C THR A 58 3.27 7.70 15.40
N GLU A 59 2.58 8.60 14.71
CA GLU A 59 1.27 8.33 14.13
C GLU A 59 1.40 7.97 12.66
N CYS A 60 0.71 6.90 12.25
CA CYS A 60 0.80 6.32 10.93
C CYS A 60 -0.55 6.40 10.22
N GLY A 61 -0.54 6.92 8.99
CA GLY A 61 -1.68 6.97 8.09
C GLY A 61 -1.56 5.96 6.96
N ALA A 62 -2.70 5.45 6.48
CA ALA A 62 -2.72 4.62 5.28
C ALA A 62 -2.33 5.45 4.06
N CYS A 63 -1.52 4.89 3.15
CA CYS A 63 -1.19 5.60 1.92
C CYS A 63 -2.44 5.83 1.07
N ALA A 64 -2.60 7.09 0.64
CA ALA A 64 -3.65 7.49 -0.30
C ALA A 64 -3.51 6.75 -1.65
N PRO A 65 -4.55 6.76 -2.50
CA PRO A 65 -4.41 6.34 -3.90
C PRO A 65 -3.20 7.00 -4.57
N ASP A 66 -2.55 6.26 -5.47
CA ASP A 66 -1.31 6.67 -6.15
C ASP A 66 -0.12 7.01 -5.25
N HIS A 67 -0.11 6.50 -4.01
CA HIS A 67 1.02 6.58 -3.10
C HIS A 67 1.40 5.21 -2.52
N TYR A 68 2.66 5.05 -2.10
CA TYR A 68 3.17 3.82 -1.50
C TYR A 68 4.17 4.07 -0.37
N SER A 69 4.33 3.06 0.48
CA SER A 69 5.39 2.96 1.49
C SER A 69 5.81 1.49 1.61
N SER A 70 7.05 1.17 1.27
CA SER A 70 7.55 -0.21 1.16
C SER A 70 8.24 -0.75 2.41
N HIS A 71 8.71 0.12 3.30
CA HIS A 71 9.57 -0.25 4.42
C HIS A 71 9.00 0.21 5.75
N LYS A 72 9.33 -0.53 6.81
CA LYS A 72 9.01 -0.12 8.18
C LYS A 72 9.82 1.11 8.56
N SER A 73 9.17 2.24 8.85
CA SER A 73 9.87 3.48 9.21
C SER A 73 9.09 4.33 10.20
N SER A 74 9.80 4.99 11.11
CA SER A 74 9.26 5.97 12.06
C SER A 74 9.34 7.42 11.57
N TRP A 75 9.78 7.64 10.31
CA TRP A 75 9.92 8.99 9.75
C TRP A 75 9.51 9.12 8.28
N ARG A 76 9.46 8.02 7.50
CA ARG A 76 9.14 8.09 6.07
C ARG A 76 7.62 8.29 5.88
N PRO A 77 7.20 9.33 5.14
CA PRO A 77 5.80 9.44 4.70
C PRO A 77 5.52 8.44 3.57
N CYS A 78 4.29 8.43 3.08
CA CYS A 78 3.99 7.79 1.81
C CYS A 78 4.57 8.61 0.65
N TYR A 79 5.11 7.94 -0.35
CA TYR A 79 5.68 8.55 -1.55
C TYR A 79 4.72 8.41 -2.73
N PRO A 80 4.65 9.39 -3.65
CA PRO A 80 3.89 9.23 -4.87
C PRO A 80 4.46 8.09 -5.71
N CYS A 81 3.59 7.34 -6.36
CA CYS A 81 3.99 6.26 -7.25
C CYS A 81 4.76 6.81 -8.47
N SER A 82 5.80 6.08 -8.89
CA SER A 82 6.54 6.33 -10.12
C SER A 82 5.66 6.21 -11.35
N ARG A 83 5.97 6.98 -12.38
CA ARG A 83 5.30 6.94 -13.69
C ARG A 83 6.27 6.47 -14.76
N CYS A 84 5.84 5.53 -15.59
CA CYS A 84 6.67 5.04 -16.70
C CYS A 84 6.68 6.03 -17.85
N GLY A 85 7.88 6.45 -18.26
CA GLY A 85 8.12 7.37 -19.36
C GLY A 85 8.01 6.75 -20.75
N ALA A 86 8.44 7.47 -21.77
CA ALA A 86 8.42 7.01 -23.16
C ALA A 86 9.32 5.78 -23.35
N GLY A 87 8.87 4.82 -24.17
CA GLY A 87 9.59 3.57 -24.43
C GLY A 87 9.54 2.56 -23.27
N LEU A 88 8.80 2.86 -22.20
CA LEU A 88 8.60 1.98 -21.05
C LEU A 88 7.11 1.66 -20.84
N TYR A 89 6.84 0.47 -20.33
CA TYR A 89 5.52 0.02 -19.91
C TYR A 89 5.49 -0.30 -18.42
N VAL A 90 4.28 -0.33 -17.85
CA VAL A 90 4.02 -0.71 -16.46
C VAL A 90 4.05 -2.23 -16.33
N ALA A 91 5.19 -2.76 -15.91
CA ALA A 91 5.35 -4.18 -15.62
C ALA A 91 4.57 -4.59 -14.35
N HIS A 92 4.66 -3.76 -13.30
CA HIS A 92 3.88 -3.92 -12.09
C HIS A 92 3.24 -2.60 -11.68
N ARG A 93 1.92 -2.62 -11.47
CA ARG A 93 1.18 -1.45 -10.98
C ARG A 93 1.54 -1.14 -9.53
N CYS A 94 1.51 0.14 -9.20
CA CYS A 94 1.67 0.61 -7.84
C CYS A 94 0.60 0.02 -6.91
N THR A 95 0.96 -0.16 -5.64
CA THR A 95 0.03 -0.45 -4.54
C THR A 95 0.47 0.35 -3.32
N ALA A 96 -0.36 0.42 -2.28
CA ALA A 96 0.04 1.07 -1.02
C ALA A 96 1.40 0.58 -0.46
N LYS A 97 1.83 -0.66 -0.78
CA LYS A 97 3.06 -1.28 -0.27
C LYS A 97 4.23 -1.28 -1.25
N ARG A 98 4.01 -1.00 -2.55
CA ARG A 98 5.04 -1.13 -3.59
C ARG A 98 4.87 -0.07 -4.65
N ASP A 99 5.99 0.46 -5.12
CA ASP A 99 5.99 1.40 -6.23
C ASP A 99 5.56 0.73 -7.55
N THR A 100 5.24 1.55 -8.55
CA THR A 100 5.19 1.15 -9.96
C THR A 100 6.55 0.63 -10.39
N VAL A 101 6.57 -0.51 -11.07
CA VAL A 101 7.77 -1.03 -11.74
C VAL A 101 7.61 -0.85 -13.24
N CYS A 102 8.58 -0.16 -13.85
CA CYS A 102 8.64 0.08 -15.27
C CYS A 102 9.65 -0.86 -15.93
N ASP A 103 9.34 -1.30 -17.14
CA ASP A 103 10.23 -2.15 -17.94
C ASP A 103 10.22 -1.71 -19.41
N SER A 104 11.20 -2.16 -20.17
CA SER A 104 11.50 -1.69 -21.52
C SER A 104 10.67 -2.38 -22.61
N CYS A 105 10.31 -1.61 -23.65
CA CYS A 105 9.65 -2.14 -24.85
C CYS A 105 10.58 -2.99 -25.75
N HIS A 106 11.86 -3.17 -25.40
CA HIS A 106 12.86 -3.85 -26.25
C HIS A 106 12.80 -5.39 -26.20
N THR A 107 11.82 -5.96 -25.49
CA THR A 107 11.67 -7.42 -25.37
C THR A 107 10.93 -8.00 -26.59
N TYR A 108 11.63 -8.81 -27.40
CA TYR A 108 11.10 -9.42 -28.63
C TYR A 108 9.98 -10.44 -28.41
N ARG A 109 9.89 -11.05 -27.22
CA ARG A 109 8.72 -11.79 -26.75
C ARG A 109 8.07 -10.97 -25.66
N GLY A 110 7.06 -10.19 -26.05
CA GLY A 110 6.30 -9.39 -25.10
C GLY A 110 5.65 -10.27 -24.02
N PRO A 111 5.63 -9.84 -22.75
CA PRO A 111 4.85 -10.51 -21.72
C PRO A 111 3.35 -10.38 -22.03
N HIS A 112 2.53 -11.27 -21.45
CA HIS A 112 1.07 -11.09 -21.40
C HIS A 112 0.71 -9.95 -20.45
N ASN A 113 0.92 -8.71 -20.91
CA ASN A 113 0.65 -7.48 -20.18
C ASN A 113 -0.05 -6.50 -21.13
N GLU A 114 -1.20 -5.99 -20.71
CA GLU A 114 -2.00 -5.06 -21.51
C GLU A 114 -1.30 -3.72 -21.73
N ASP A 115 -0.65 -3.17 -20.69
CA ASP A 115 0.08 -1.90 -20.79
C ASP A 115 1.31 -2.03 -21.71
N PHE A 116 1.94 -3.22 -21.76
CA PHE A 116 2.95 -3.53 -22.77
C PHE A 116 2.39 -3.42 -24.19
N TYR A 117 1.25 -4.07 -24.48
CA TYR A 117 0.67 -4.03 -25.82
C TYR A 117 0.31 -2.60 -26.24
N GLU A 118 -0.34 -1.85 -25.34
CA GLU A 118 -0.81 -0.50 -25.60
C GLU A 118 0.31 0.52 -25.82
N ARG A 119 1.40 0.42 -25.04
CA ARG A 119 2.51 1.38 -25.12
C ARG A 119 3.60 0.98 -26.09
N CYS A 120 3.85 -0.31 -26.27
CA CYS A 120 4.98 -0.80 -27.07
C CYS A 120 4.57 -1.29 -28.46
N VAL A 121 3.41 -1.95 -28.59
CA VAL A 121 3.02 -2.64 -29.84
C VAL A 121 2.03 -1.84 -30.66
N ARG A 122 0.95 -1.33 -30.04
CA ARG A 122 -0.11 -0.59 -30.75
C ARG A 122 0.41 0.59 -31.58
N PRO A 123 1.33 1.46 -31.09
CA PRO A 123 1.86 2.55 -31.89
C PRO A 123 2.63 2.09 -33.14
N LEU A 124 3.26 0.91 -33.09
CA LEU A 124 3.95 0.32 -34.24
C LEU A 124 2.95 -0.20 -35.28
N LEU A 125 1.84 -0.80 -34.84
CA LEU A 125 0.77 -1.26 -35.73
C LEU A 125 0.06 -0.07 -36.41
N ASP A 126 -0.25 0.98 -35.66
CA ASP A 126 -0.85 2.20 -36.19
C ASP A 126 0.09 2.92 -37.15
N GLY A 127 1.39 2.95 -36.83
CA GLY A 127 2.43 3.45 -37.73
C GLY A 127 2.49 2.67 -39.04
N ALA A 128 2.46 1.34 -38.98
CA ALA A 128 2.49 0.47 -40.16
C ALA A 128 1.23 0.60 -41.02
N THR A 129 0.05 0.68 -40.42
CA THR A 129 -1.21 0.87 -41.17
C THR A 129 -1.27 2.23 -41.85
N ASN A 130 -0.83 3.30 -41.17
CA ASN A 130 -0.75 4.64 -41.75
C ASN A 130 0.29 4.72 -42.87
N ALA A 131 1.45 4.07 -42.71
CA ALA A 131 2.44 3.95 -43.79
C ALA A 131 1.86 3.21 -45.00
N THR A 132 1.15 2.11 -44.79
CA THR A 132 0.53 1.32 -45.88
C THR A 132 -0.58 2.11 -46.59
N ARG A 133 -1.38 2.89 -45.84
CA ARG A 133 -2.40 3.77 -46.40
C ARG A 133 -1.78 4.87 -47.26
N ASN A 134 -0.73 5.52 -46.79
CA ASN A 134 -0.02 6.53 -47.57
C ASN A 134 0.59 5.95 -48.85
N VAL A 135 1.15 4.73 -48.79
CA VAL A 135 1.65 4.03 -49.99
C VAL A 135 0.52 3.77 -51.00
N HIS A 136 -0.67 3.36 -50.54
CA HIS A 136 -1.84 3.19 -51.42
C HIS A 136 -2.35 4.52 -52.00
N SER A 137 -2.34 5.60 -51.21
CA SER A 137 -2.72 6.94 -51.66
C SER A 137 -1.76 7.50 -52.71
N HIS A 138 -0.44 7.28 -52.57
CA HIS A 138 0.56 7.69 -53.55
C HIS A 138 0.57 6.81 -54.82
N SER A 139 0.23 5.52 -54.71
CA SER A 139 0.10 4.62 -55.87
C SER A 139 -1.08 4.99 -56.78
N SER A 140 -2.15 5.56 -56.20
CA SER A 140 -3.36 5.98 -56.93
C SER A 140 -3.15 7.22 -57.83
N GLN A 141 -2.04 7.94 -57.69
CA GLN A 141 -1.68 9.11 -58.51
C GLN A 141 -0.75 8.79 -59.68
N ALA A 142 -0.22 7.56 -59.79
CA ALA A 142 0.76 7.19 -60.82
C ALA A 142 0.18 6.44 -62.04
N LYS A 143 -1.14 6.23 -62.12
CA LYS A 143 -1.78 5.47 -63.20
C LYS A 143 -2.74 6.31 -64.06
N GLY A 144 -2.29 7.50 -64.42
CA GLY A 144 -3.01 8.42 -65.31
C GLY A 144 -2.03 9.30 -66.09
N ARG A 145 -1.24 8.71 -66.99
CA ARG A 145 -0.61 9.42 -68.09
C ARG A 145 -0.39 8.48 -69.27
#